data_AF-A0A0K8TP93-F1
#
_entry.id   AF-A0A0K8TP93-F1
#
_cell.length_a   1.000
_cell.length_b   1.000
_cell.length_c   1.000
_cell.angle_alpha   90.00
_cell.angle_beta   90.00
_cell.angle_gamma   90.00
#
_symmetry.space_group_name_H-M   'P 1'
#
loop_
_entity.id
_entity.type
_entity.pdbx_description
1 polymer ?
#
loop_
_entity_poly.entity_id
_entity_poly.type
_entity_poly.pdbx_seq_one_letter_code
_entity_poly.pdbx_strand_id
1 'polypeptide(L)'
;NGIPNVDVPEIELIIKASTIDGRRKGACLFCQEYFMDLYLLAELKTISLKVTTVDMQKPPPDFRTNFEATHPPILIDNGLAILENDKIERHIMKNIPGGYNLFVQDKEVATLIENLYSKLKLILVKNDENKNNALMLHLRKINDHLAVRNTRFLTGDTMCCFDCELMPRLQHIRVAGKYFVNFEIPTDMDALWRYMYHMYQLDAFTQSCPADQDIINHYKLQQMVKMKKHEELETPTFTTSTPVDITK
;
A
#
# COMPACT_ATOMS: atom_id res chain seq x y z
N ASN A 1 -37.37 12.47 -16.10
CA ASN A 1 -36.09 12.87 -16.73
C ASN A 1 -34.99 11.95 -16.25
N GLY A 2 -34.89 10.78 -16.88
CA GLY A 2 -33.81 9.82 -16.59
C GLY A 2 -32.54 10.31 -17.27
N ILE A 3 -31.58 10.76 -16.48
CA ILE A 3 -30.21 10.95 -16.95
C ILE A 3 -29.72 9.56 -17.36
N PRO A 4 -29.24 9.35 -18.60
CA PRO A 4 -28.71 8.05 -18.99
C PRO A 4 -27.57 7.70 -18.01
N ASN A 5 -27.64 6.50 -17.44
CA ASN A 5 -26.55 5.95 -16.63
C ASN A 5 -25.34 5.87 -17.57
N VAL A 6 -24.41 6.81 -17.45
CA VAL A 6 -23.17 6.76 -18.21
C VAL A 6 -22.37 5.66 -17.56
N ASP A 7 -22.35 4.48 -18.17
CA ASP A 7 -21.48 3.39 -17.74
C ASP A 7 -20.04 3.89 -17.79
N VAL A 8 -19.47 4.13 -16.61
CA VAL A 8 -18.05 4.45 -16.45
C VAL A 8 -17.22 3.19 -16.74
N PRO A 9 -16.01 3.32 -17.30
CA PRO A 9 -15.19 2.15 -17.62
C PRO A 9 -14.90 1.33 -16.36
N GLU A 10 -15.09 0.01 -16.44
CA GLU A 10 -14.68 -0.93 -15.39
C GLU A 10 -13.20 -1.25 -15.53
N ILE A 11 -12.45 -1.00 -14.46
CA ILE A 11 -11.04 -1.38 -14.33
C ILE A 11 -10.96 -2.52 -13.31
N GLU A 12 -10.37 -3.63 -13.73
CA GLU A 12 -10.10 -4.76 -12.84
C GLU A 12 -8.65 -4.76 -12.38
N LEU A 13 -8.43 -4.80 -11.07
CA LEU A 13 -7.12 -4.98 -10.47
C LEU A 13 -7.04 -6.38 -9.85
N ILE A 14 -6.18 -7.22 -10.41
CA ILE A 14 -5.84 -8.50 -9.80
C ILE A 14 -4.73 -8.26 -8.77
N ILE A 15 -4.97 -8.71 -7.53
CA ILE A 15 -4.03 -8.60 -6.41
C ILE A 15 -3.67 -9.97 -5.85
N LYS A 16 -2.51 -10.07 -5.19
CA LYS A 16 -2.14 -11.31 -4.47
C LYS A 16 -3.09 -11.53 -3.31
N ALA A 17 -3.61 -12.74 -3.19
CA ALA A 17 -4.33 -13.16 -2.00
C ALA A 17 -3.37 -13.37 -0.82
N SER A 18 -3.95 -13.42 0.38
CA SER A 18 -3.29 -13.79 1.61
C SER A 18 -2.73 -15.21 1.49
N THR A 19 -1.50 -15.38 1.96
CA THR A 19 -0.84 -16.69 2.02
C THR A 19 -1.28 -17.52 3.22
N ILE A 20 -2.22 -17.02 4.04
CA ILE A 20 -2.81 -17.74 5.17
C ILE A 20 -4.06 -18.49 4.71
N ASP A 21 -4.98 -17.79 4.06
CA ASP A 21 -6.32 -18.32 3.73
C ASP A 21 -6.63 -18.38 2.23
N GLY A 22 -5.75 -17.86 1.37
CA GLY A 22 -5.93 -17.84 -0.09
C GLY A 22 -7.10 -16.99 -0.56
N ARG A 23 -7.69 -16.15 0.30
CA ARG A 23 -8.92 -15.39 0.01
C ARG A 23 -8.82 -13.91 0.33
N ARG A 24 -8.33 -13.54 1.52
CA ARG A 24 -8.13 -12.13 1.88
C ARG A 24 -7.12 -11.49 0.94
N LYS A 25 -7.06 -10.17 0.94
CA LYS A 25 -5.97 -9.41 0.31
C LYS A 25 -4.63 -9.71 0.99
N GLY A 26 -3.61 -9.97 0.20
CA GLY A 26 -2.25 -10.18 0.67
C GLY A 26 -1.48 -8.87 0.85
N ALA A 27 -0.32 -8.95 1.49
CA ALA A 27 0.50 -7.78 1.85
C ALA A 27 1.50 -7.35 0.76
N CYS A 28 1.08 -7.35 -0.52
CA CYS A 28 1.93 -6.85 -1.59
C CYS A 28 1.83 -5.31 -1.68
N LEU A 29 2.95 -4.61 -1.46
CA LEU A 29 2.99 -3.14 -1.49
C LEU A 29 2.48 -2.56 -2.82
N PHE A 30 2.95 -3.07 -3.95
CA PHE A 30 2.48 -2.62 -5.27
C PHE A 30 0.99 -2.89 -5.50
N CYS A 31 0.46 -4.00 -4.97
CA CYS A 31 -0.98 -4.26 -5.04
C CYS A 31 -1.76 -3.21 -4.25
N GLN A 32 -1.31 -2.86 -3.04
CA GLN A 32 -1.99 -1.87 -2.22
C GLN A 32 -1.87 -0.46 -2.82
N GLU A 33 -0.69 -0.11 -3.33
CA GLU A 33 -0.42 1.17 -3.99
C GLU A 33 -1.38 1.42 -5.17
N TYR A 34 -1.44 0.50 -6.14
CA TYR A 34 -2.35 0.65 -7.28
C TYR A 34 -3.82 0.45 -6.92
N PHE A 35 -4.14 -0.29 -5.86
CA PHE A 35 -5.51 -0.35 -5.34
C PHE A 35 -5.90 1.03 -4.80
N MET A 36 -5.05 1.68 -4.00
CA MET A 36 -5.32 3.03 -3.51
C MET A 36 -5.50 4.03 -4.66
N ASP A 37 -4.62 4.00 -5.67
CA ASP A 37 -4.74 4.87 -6.84
C ASP A 37 -6.09 4.71 -7.55
N LEU A 38 -6.46 3.47 -7.87
CA LEU A 38 -7.72 3.18 -8.56
C LEU A 38 -8.95 3.45 -7.68
N TYR A 39 -8.85 3.25 -6.36
CA TYR A 39 -9.95 3.55 -5.45
C TYR A 39 -10.26 5.05 -5.44
N LEU A 40 -9.23 5.90 -5.35
CA LEU A 40 -9.39 7.35 -5.42
C LEU A 40 -10.02 7.79 -6.75
N LEU A 41 -9.65 7.16 -7.86
CA LEU A 41 -10.27 7.44 -9.17
C LEU A 41 -11.74 6.97 -9.23
N ALA A 42 -12.05 5.82 -8.63
CA ALA A 42 -13.43 5.33 -8.52
C ALA A 42 -14.30 6.26 -7.65
N GLU A 43 -13.77 6.85 -6.58
CA GLU A 43 -14.47 7.85 -5.75
C GLU A 43 -14.83 9.12 -6.53
N LEU A 44 -13.99 9.51 -7.49
CA LEU A 44 -14.27 10.60 -8.43
C LEU A 44 -15.35 10.23 -9.47
N LYS A 45 -15.87 8.99 -9.43
CA LYS A 45 -16.83 8.43 -10.39
C LYS A 45 -16.34 8.48 -11.83
N THR A 46 -15.02 8.38 -12.03
CA THR A 46 -14.44 8.33 -13.38
C THR A 46 -14.31 6.90 -13.90
N ILE A 47 -14.26 5.92 -13.00
CA ILE A 47 -14.19 4.48 -13.27
C ILE A 47 -15.07 3.70 -12.29
N SER A 48 -15.37 2.45 -12.65
CA SER A 48 -15.77 1.41 -11.69
C SER A 48 -14.55 0.56 -11.38
N LEU A 49 -14.34 0.20 -10.11
CA LEU A 49 -13.20 -0.62 -9.69
C LEU A 49 -13.67 -2.01 -9.27
N LYS A 50 -13.14 -3.04 -9.94
CA LYS A 50 -13.25 -4.43 -9.55
C LYS A 50 -11.91 -4.92 -9.01
N VAL A 51 -11.90 -5.56 -7.85
CA VAL A 51 -10.68 -6.14 -7.28
C VAL A 51 -10.82 -7.65 -7.17
N THR A 52 -9.86 -8.36 -7.76
CA THR A 52 -9.83 -9.83 -7.79
C THR A 52 -8.59 -10.33 -7.06
N THR A 53 -8.78 -11.11 -6.00
CA THR A 53 -7.67 -11.75 -5.27
C THR A 53 -7.31 -13.09 -5.90
N VAL A 54 -6.01 -13.34 -6.12
CA VAL A 54 -5.51 -14.63 -6.62
C VAL A 54 -4.54 -15.26 -5.64
N ASP A 55 -4.86 -16.49 -5.21
CA ASP A 55 -3.94 -17.35 -4.47
C ASP A 55 -2.85 -17.87 -5.41
N MET A 56 -1.63 -17.33 -5.28
CA MET A 56 -0.50 -17.73 -6.11
C MET A 56 0.03 -19.14 -5.79
N GLN A 57 -0.38 -19.77 -4.68
CA GLN A 57 -0.06 -21.18 -4.39
C GLN A 57 -1.02 -22.14 -5.09
N LYS A 58 -2.25 -21.68 -5.37
CA LYS A 58 -3.31 -22.42 -6.07
C LYS A 58 -4.00 -21.52 -7.09
N PRO A 59 -3.27 -21.02 -8.11
CA PRO A 59 -3.87 -20.11 -9.08
C PRO A 59 -4.91 -20.85 -9.93
N PRO A 60 -5.93 -20.14 -10.47
CA PRO A 60 -6.85 -20.73 -11.44
C PRO A 60 -6.09 -21.37 -12.63
N PRO A 61 -6.61 -22.46 -13.23
CA PRO A 61 -5.91 -23.20 -14.28
C PRO A 61 -5.39 -22.33 -15.43
N ASP A 62 -6.20 -21.37 -15.88
CA ASP A 62 -5.89 -20.52 -17.02
C ASP A 62 -5.06 -19.28 -16.65
N PHE A 63 -4.81 -19.02 -15.37
CA PHE A 63 -4.11 -17.82 -14.91
C PHE A 63 -2.71 -17.69 -15.53
N ARG A 64 -1.96 -18.80 -15.58
CA ARG A 64 -0.60 -18.79 -16.15
C ARG A 64 -0.60 -18.53 -17.64
N THR A 65 -1.57 -19.10 -18.36
CA THR A 65 -1.72 -18.93 -19.80
C THR A 65 -2.16 -17.50 -20.14
N ASN A 66 -3.08 -16.94 -19.36
CA ASN A 66 -3.65 -15.61 -19.61
C ASN A 66 -2.69 -14.47 -19.26
N PHE A 67 -1.76 -14.68 -18.33
CA PHE A 67 -0.89 -13.62 -17.79
C PHE A 67 0.60 -13.96 -17.85
N GLU A 68 1.00 -14.94 -18.67
CA GLU A 68 2.40 -15.30 -18.92
C GLU A 68 3.21 -15.60 -17.64
N ALA A 69 2.56 -16.22 -16.65
CA ALA A 69 3.11 -16.45 -15.31
C ALA A 69 3.57 -15.19 -14.54
N THR A 70 3.11 -14.00 -14.96
CA THR A 70 3.37 -12.74 -14.26
C THR A 70 2.69 -12.74 -12.89
N HIS A 71 3.40 -12.21 -11.89
CA HIS A 71 2.86 -12.06 -10.55
C HIS A 71 2.02 -10.78 -10.45
N PRO A 72 0.90 -10.78 -9.70
CA PRO A 72 0.17 -9.55 -9.41
C PRO A 72 1.04 -8.46 -8.74
N PRO A 73 0.71 -7.17 -8.90
CA PRO A 73 -0.54 -6.65 -9.47
C PRO A 73 -0.63 -6.81 -11.00
N ILE A 74 -1.84 -7.05 -11.50
CA ILE A 74 -2.16 -7.02 -12.94
C ILE A 74 -3.39 -6.13 -13.10
N LEU A 75 -3.31 -5.16 -14.01
CA LEU A 75 -4.43 -4.29 -14.34
C LEU A 75 -5.09 -4.79 -15.62
N ILE A 76 -6.41 -4.85 -15.64
CA ILE A 76 -7.20 -5.16 -16.82
C ILE A 76 -8.12 -3.98 -17.11
N ASP A 77 -7.98 -3.41 -18.30
CA ASP A 77 -8.79 -2.31 -18.80
C ASP A 77 -9.41 -2.73 -20.14
N ASN A 78 -10.73 -2.95 -20.16
CA ASN A 78 -11.46 -3.38 -21.37
C ASN A 78 -10.83 -4.61 -22.08
N GLY A 79 -10.36 -5.58 -21.29
CA GLY A 79 -9.71 -6.81 -21.79
C GLY A 79 -8.23 -6.66 -22.13
N LEU A 80 -7.65 -5.45 -22.09
CA LEU A 80 -6.21 -5.25 -22.17
C LEU A 80 -5.58 -5.53 -20.80
N ALA A 81 -4.73 -6.55 -20.72
CA ALA A 81 -3.96 -6.86 -19.52
C ALA A 81 -2.62 -6.12 -19.51
N ILE A 82 -2.36 -5.36 -18.45
CA ILE A 82 -1.10 -4.66 -18.18
C ILE A 82 -0.42 -5.34 -17.00
N LEU A 83 0.75 -5.92 -17.27
CA LEU A 83 1.38 -6.91 -16.39
C LEU A 83 2.58 -6.37 -15.59
N GLU A 84 3.25 -5.32 -16.07
CA GLU A 84 4.46 -4.74 -15.46
C GLU A 84 4.12 -3.49 -14.66
N ASN A 85 4.68 -3.33 -13.46
CA ASN A 85 4.36 -2.23 -12.54
C ASN A 85 4.53 -0.84 -13.16
N ASP A 86 5.64 -0.59 -13.87
CA ASP A 86 5.91 0.71 -14.51
C ASP A 86 4.93 1.00 -15.65
N LYS A 87 4.42 -0.05 -16.31
CA LYS A 87 3.38 0.06 -17.32
C LYS A 87 2.00 0.27 -16.69
N ILE A 88 1.69 -0.39 -15.56
CA ILE A 88 0.46 -0.17 -14.79
C ILE A 88 0.40 1.29 -14.35
N GLU A 89 1.45 1.78 -13.68
CA GLU A 89 1.55 3.17 -13.23
C GLU A 89 1.34 4.15 -14.40
N ARG A 90 2.06 3.94 -15.50
CA ARG A 90 1.93 4.77 -16.71
C ARG A 90 0.54 4.72 -17.32
N HIS A 91 -0.12 3.56 -17.30
CA HIS A 91 -1.47 3.38 -17.81
C HIS A 91 -2.48 4.11 -16.94
N ILE A 92 -2.40 3.99 -15.62
CA ILE A 92 -3.26 4.75 -14.69
C ILE A 92 -3.08 6.25 -14.93
N MET A 93 -1.83 6.73 -15.00
CA MET A 93 -1.53 8.14 -15.21
C MET A 93 -2.08 8.69 -16.54
N LYS A 94 -1.93 7.95 -17.65
CA LYS A 94 -2.17 8.48 -19.00
C LYS A 94 -3.50 8.09 -19.62
N ASN A 95 -4.04 6.93 -19.25
CA ASN A 95 -5.17 6.31 -19.92
C ASN A 95 -6.44 6.31 -19.07
N ILE A 96 -6.32 6.35 -17.73
CA ILE A 96 -7.47 6.35 -16.83
C ILE A 96 -7.89 7.80 -16.51
N PRO A 97 -9.19 8.15 -16.65
CA PRO A 97 -9.62 9.53 -16.40
C PRO A 97 -9.42 9.92 -14.93
N GLY A 98 -8.80 11.09 -14.72
CA GLY A 98 -8.37 11.59 -13.41
C GLY A 98 -6.91 11.23 -13.05
N GLY A 99 -6.30 10.26 -13.73
CA GLY A 99 -4.93 9.81 -13.46
C GLY A 99 -3.90 10.93 -13.50
N TYR A 100 -3.94 11.81 -14.51
CA TYR A 100 -2.99 12.92 -14.62
C TYR A 100 -2.93 13.83 -13.38
N ASN A 101 -4.07 14.02 -12.69
CA ASN A 101 -4.13 14.84 -11.48
C ASN A 101 -3.60 14.11 -10.24
N LEU A 102 -3.72 12.78 -10.21
CA LEU A 102 -3.23 11.94 -9.13
C LEU A 102 -1.70 11.79 -9.18
N PHE A 103 -1.13 11.70 -10.39
CA PHE A 103 0.30 11.53 -10.63
C PHE A 103 1.05 12.87 -10.70
N VAL A 104 1.16 13.51 -9.52
CA VAL A 104 1.86 14.78 -9.34
C VAL A 104 3.36 14.64 -9.61
N GLN A 105 3.94 15.64 -10.28
CA GLN A 105 5.38 15.73 -10.52
C GLN A 105 6.06 16.50 -9.40
N ASP A 106 6.58 15.80 -8.39
CA ASP A 106 7.38 16.40 -7.30
C ASP A 106 8.66 15.58 -7.09
N LYS A 107 9.80 16.10 -7.59
CA LYS A 107 11.11 15.44 -7.47
C LYS A 107 11.61 15.39 -6.03
N GLU A 108 11.27 16.40 -5.22
CA GLU A 108 11.68 16.45 -3.82
C GLU A 108 11.00 15.31 -3.05
N VAL A 109 9.69 15.15 -3.22
CA VAL A 109 8.92 14.09 -2.58
C VAL A 109 9.33 12.70 -3.11
N ALA A 110 9.54 12.55 -4.42
CA ALA A 110 10.02 11.30 -4.99
C ALA A 110 11.34 10.84 -4.34
N THR A 111 12.32 11.73 -4.23
CA THR A 111 13.61 11.44 -3.55
C THR A 111 13.42 11.24 -2.05
N LEU A 112 12.50 11.96 -1.41
CA LEU A 112 12.24 11.86 0.02
C LEU A 112 11.78 10.45 0.43
N ILE A 113 10.89 9.81 -0.34
CA ILE A 113 10.32 8.49 0.00
C ILE A 113 11.10 7.31 -0.60
N GLU A 114 11.99 7.58 -1.56
CA GLU A 114 12.81 6.58 -2.24
C GLU A 114 13.62 5.74 -1.24
N ASN A 115 13.73 4.44 -1.49
CA ASN A 115 14.54 3.51 -0.68
C ASN A 115 14.12 3.37 0.80
N LEU A 116 12.93 3.86 1.20
CA LEU A 116 12.41 3.65 2.55
C LEU A 116 12.17 2.15 2.81
N TYR A 117 11.53 1.46 1.86
CA TYR A 117 11.21 0.05 2.01
C TYR A 117 12.44 -0.85 2.15
N SER A 118 13.52 -0.53 1.43
CA SER A 118 14.79 -1.25 1.56
C SER A 118 15.37 -1.17 2.97
N LYS A 119 15.19 -0.05 3.68
CA LYS A 119 15.62 0.09 5.08
C LYS A 119 14.79 -0.77 6.03
N LEU A 120 13.47 -0.86 5.82
CA LEU A 120 12.62 -1.82 6.55
C LEU A 120 13.15 -3.25 6.36
N LYS A 121 13.36 -3.69 5.12
CA LYS A 121 13.89 -5.04 4.86
C LYS A 121 15.20 -5.30 5.59
N LEU A 122 16.09 -4.32 5.63
CA LEU A 122 17.39 -4.45 6.29
C LEU A 122 17.28 -4.67 7.81
N ILE A 123 16.36 -3.98 8.49
CA ILE A 123 16.15 -4.14 9.94
C ILE A 123 15.50 -5.49 10.26
N LEU A 124 14.61 -5.99 9.39
CA LEU A 124 13.89 -7.25 9.62
C LEU A 124 14.79 -8.49 9.49
N VAL A 125 15.88 -8.42 8.70
CA VAL A 125 16.82 -9.55 8.53
C VAL A 125 17.65 -9.79 9.80
N LYS A 126 18.06 -8.71 10.47
CA LYS A 126 18.85 -8.79 11.70
C LYS A 126 18.67 -7.47 12.46
N ASN A 127 18.24 -7.59 13.72
CA ASN A 127 18.16 -6.45 14.61
C ASN A 127 19.57 -5.87 14.83
N ASP A 128 19.78 -4.67 14.32
CA ASP A 128 21.07 -3.98 14.28
C ASP A 128 20.79 -2.50 14.49
N GLU A 129 21.42 -1.92 15.52
CA GLU A 129 21.16 -0.55 15.94
C GLU A 129 21.48 0.47 14.82
N ASN A 130 22.52 0.24 14.01
CA ASN A 130 22.85 1.13 12.91
C ASN A 130 21.76 1.12 11.84
N LYS A 131 21.19 -0.05 11.54
CA LYS A 131 20.09 -0.16 10.57
C LYS A 131 18.80 0.45 11.11
N ASN A 132 18.51 0.26 12.39
CA ASN A 132 17.37 0.89 13.06
C ASN A 132 17.53 2.42 12.99
N ASN A 133 18.72 2.94 13.32
CA ASN A 133 19.03 4.36 13.23
C ASN A 133 18.92 4.91 11.80
N ALA A 134 19.29 4.13 10.78
CA ALA A 134 19.12 4.53 9.38
C ALA A 134 17.64 4.66 8.97
N LEU A 135 16.78 3.73 9.40
CA LEU A 135 15.33 3.83 9.18
C LEU A 135 14.75 5.03 9.94
N MET A 136 15.15 5.20 11.20
CA MET A 136 14.73 6.32 12.06
C MET A 136 15.07 7.68 11.47
N LEU A 137 16.30 7.85 10.98
CA LEU A 137 16.73 9.09 10.34
C LEU A 137 15.90 9.37 9.07
N HIS A 138 15.56 8.32 8.31
CA HIS A 138 14.72 8.48 7.12
C HIS A 138 13.29 8.88 7.49
N LEU A 139 12.67 8.24 8.49
CA LEU A 139 11.35 8.63 8.99
C LEU A 139 11.35 10.07 9.53
N ARG A 140 12.44 10.49 10.20
CA ARG A 140 12.58 11.87 10.67
C ARG A 140 12.61 12.88 9.53
N LYS A 141 13.29 12.57 8.42
CA LYS A 141 13.24 13.43 7.21
C LYS A 141 11.81 13.58 6.66
N ILE A 142 11.04 12.50 6.65
CA ILE A 142 9.63 12.54 6.21
C ILE A 142 8.78 13.38 7.18
N ASN A 143 8.97 13.18 8.49
CA ASN A 143 8.34 14.00 9.51
C ASN A 143 8.65 15.50 9.31
N ASP A 144 9.92 15.84 9.12
CA ASP A 144 10.36 17.23 9.00
C ASP A 144 9.80 17.86 7.72
N HIS A 145 9.75 17.12 6.61
CA HIS A 145 9.08 17.55 5.38
C HIS A 145 7.59 17.86 5.63
N LEU A 146 6.86 16.94 6.26
CA LEU A 146 5.44 17.13 6.58
C LEU A 146 5.21 18.31 7.53
N ALA A 147 6.11 18.51 8.50
CA ALA A 147 6.05 19.63 9.44
C ALA A 147 6.28 20.97 8.74
N VAL A 148 7.25 21.04 7.82
CA VAL A 148 7.56 22.25 7.05
C VAL A 148 6.47 22.58 6.05
N ARG A 149 5.98 21.59 5.28
CA ARG A 149 4.90 21.78 4.30
C ARG A 149 3.58 22.13 5.00
N ASN A 150 3.34 21.57 6.19
CA ASN A 150 2.14 21.78 7.00
C ASN A 150 0.82 21.55 6.24
N THR A 151 0.82 20.53 5.38
CA THR A 151 -0.33 20.07 4.60
C THR A 151 -0.85 18.73 5.14
N ARG A 152 -2.05 18.33 4.72
CA ARG A 152 -2.63 17.04 5.11
C ARG A 152 -1.82 15.83 4.59
N PHE A 153 -1.33 15.92 3.35
CA PHE A 153 -0.60 14.88 2.63
C PHE A 153 0.73 15.39 2.07
N LEU A 154 1.51 14.52 1.40
CA LEU A 154 2.90 14.81 1.03
C LEU A 154 3.10 16.03 0.13
N THR A 155 2.15 16.28 -0.78
CA THR A 155 2.22 17.35 -1.78
C THR A 155 1.16 18.44 -1.61
N GLY A 156 0.23 18.29 -0.66
CA GLY A 156 -0.91 19.19 -0.49
C GLY A 156 -2.00 18.59 0.40
N ASP A 157 -3.21 19.12 0.31
CA ASP A 157 -4.37 18.64 1.09
C ASP A 157 -5.18 17.53 0.39
N THR A 158 -4.80 17.19 -0.84
CA THR A 158 -5.39 16.12 -1.65
C THR A 158 -4.38 14.99 -1.84
N MET A 159 -4.86 13.74 -1.83
CA MET A 159 -4.02 12.56 -2.08
C MET A 159 -3.38 12.59 -3.47
N CYS A 160 -2.15 12.10 -3.56
CA CYS A 160 -1.42 11.87 -4.81
C CYS A 160 -0.77 10.47 -4.82
N CYS A 161 -0.16 10.10 -5.95
CA CYS A 161 0.53 8.81 -6.12
C CYS A 161 1.61 8.54 -5.04
N PHE A 162 2.30 9.58 -4.56
CA PHE A 162 3.31 9.42 -3.51
C PHE A 162 2.71 8.98 -2.17
N ASP A 163 1.49 9.39 -1.87
CA ASP A 163 0.80 9.00 -0.64
C ASP A 163 0.40 7.52 -0.72
N CYS A 164 -0.12 7.09 -1.88
CA CYS A 164 -0.42 5.69 -2.20
C CYS A 164 0.83 4.80 -2.14
N GLU A 165 2.01 5.35 -2.44
CA GLU A 165 3.29 4.65 -2.27
C GLU A 165 3.72 4.58 -0.80
N LEU A 166 3.70 5.71 -0.09
CA LEU A 166 4.27 5.83 1.25
C LEU A 166 3.42 5.14 2.32
N MET A 167 2.09 5.28 2.28
CA MET A 167 1.18 4.81 3.31
C MET A 167 1.26 3.28 3.54
N PRO A 168 1.24 2.41 2.51
CA PRO A 168 1.48 0.97 2.66
C PRO A 168 2.82 0.65 3.34
N ARG A 169 3.88 1.38 2.98
CA ARG A 169 5.23 1.18 3.53
C ARG A 169 5.27 1.55 5.02
N LEU A 170 4.64 2.65 5.42
CA LEU A 170 4.52 3.04 6.84
C LEU A 170 3.75 1.99 7.64
N GLN A 171 2.66 1.45 7.10
CA GLN A 171 1.90 0.39 7.78
C GLN A 171 2.74 -0.87 7.99
N HIS A 172 3.48 -1.28 6.96
CA HIS A 172 4.41 -2.39 7.07
C HIS A 172 5.53 -2.13 8.10
N ILE A 173 6.06 -0.90 8.16
CA ILE A 173 7.04 -0.50 9.19
C ILE A 173 6.45 -0.67 10.59
N ARG A 174 5.22 -0.20 10.83
CA ARG A 174 4.58 -0.31 12.13
C ARG A 174 4.34 -1.75 12.54
N VAL A 175 3.73 -2.54 11.67
CA VAL A 175 3.33 -3.92 11.99
C VAL A 175 4.54 -4.85 12.06
N ALA A 176 5.32 -4.92 10.98
CA ALA A 176 6.46 -5.85 10.92
C ALA A 176 7.62 -5.37 11.80
N GLY A 177 7.90 -4.06 11.86
CA GLY A 177 8.94 -3.52 12.73
C GLY A 177 8.69 -3.87 14.19
N LYS A 178 7.45 -3.68 14.68
CA LYS A 178 7.07 -4.04 16.04
C LYS A 178 7.17 -5.55 16.27
N TYR A 179 6.62 -6.35 15.36
CA TYR A 179 6.55 -7.81 15.53
C TYR A 179 7.93 -8.48 15.55
N PHE A 180 8.82 -8.15 14.60
CA PHE A 180 10.08 -8.88 14.42
C PHE A 180 11.24 -8.32 15.25
N VAL A 181 11.29 -7.01 15.47
CA VAL A 181 12.46 -6.34 16.09
C VAL A 181 12.07 -5.32 17.15
N ASN A 182 10.81 -5.30 17.58
CA ASN A 182 10.29 -4.34 18.57
C ASN A 182 10.56 -2.87 18.20
N PHE A 183 10.60 -2.56 16.91
CA PHE A 183 10.77 -1.21 16.40
C PHE A 183 9.44 -0.45 16.48
N GLU A 184 9.47 0.77 17.00
CA GLU A 184 8.33 1.68 17.06
C GLU A 184 8.72 3.04 16.48
N ILE A 185 7.79 3.67 15.75
CA ILE A 185 7.94 5.06 15.31
C ILE A 185 7.81 5.94 16.57
N PRO A 186 8.80 6.79 16.88
CA PRO A 186 8.75 7.62 18.08
C PRO A 186 7.54 8.55 18.12
N THR A 187 7.03 8.81 19.32
CA THR A 187 5.90 9.69 19.53
C THR A 187 6.23 11.18 19.33
N ASP A 188 7.51 11.57 19.27
CA ASP A 188 7.95 12.94 18.98
C ASP A 188 7.92 13.29 17.48
N MET A 189 7.61 12.33 16.60
CA MET A 189 7.40 12.57 15.16
C MET A 189 5.95 13.00 14.87
N ASP A 190 5.54 14.13 15.45
CA ASP A 190 4.14 14.58 15.47
C ASP A 190 3.51 14.71 14.08
N ALA A 191 4.23 15.27 13.10
CA ALA A 191 3.71 15.48 11.76
C ALA A 191 3.52 14.15 11.01
N LEU A 192 4.43 13.19 11.21
CA LEU A 192 4.29 11.84 10.66
C LEU A 192 3.14 11.07 11.32
N TRP A 193 2.96 11.21 12.63
CA TRP A 193 1.80 10.63 13.32
C TRP A 193 0.48 11.24 12.87
N ARG A 194 0.43 12.57 12.66
CA ARG A 194 -0.74 13.25 12.08
C ARG A 194 -1.04 12.77 10.66
N TYR A 195 -0.02 12.57 9.84
CA TYR A 195 -0.17 12.00 8.51
C TYR A 195 -0.75 10.57 8.56
N MET A 196 -0.23 9.70 9.45
CA MET A 196 -0.77 8.35 9.64
C MET A 196 -2.18 8.35 10.22
N TYR A 197 -2.54 9.31 11.07
CA TYR A 197 -3.91 9.48 11.54
C TYR A 197 -4.87 9.76 10.38
N HIS A 198 -4.51 10.66 9.46
CA HIS A 198 -5.31 10.89 8.27
C HIS A 198 -5.32 9.69 7.32
N MET A 199 -4.20 8.98 7.18
CA MET A 199 -4.13 7.70 6.46
C MET A 199 -5.19 6.71 6.96
N TYR A 200 -5.35 6.55 8.28
CA TYR A 200 -6.36 5.65 8.86
C TYR A 200 -7.81 6.14 8.71
N GLN A 201 -8.03 7.37 8.26
CA GLN A 201 -9.35 7.92 7.93
C GLN A 201 -9.70 7.83 6.45
N LEU A 202 -8.76 7.40 5.60
CA LEU A 202 -8.99 7.28 4.16
C LEU A 202 -9.60 5.93 3.81
N ASP A 203 -10.74 5.95 3.13
CA ASP A 203 -11.37 4.73 2.61
C ASP A 203 -10.44 4.00 1.63
N ALA A 204 -9.76 4.73 0.73
CA ALA A 204 -8.75 4.14 -0.16
C ALA A 204 -7.69 3.31 0.59
N PHE A 205 -7.21 3.80 1.73
CA PHE A 205 -6.23 3.08 2.55
C PHE A 205 -6.89 1.91 3.30
N THR A 206 -7.97 2.15 4.04
CA THR A 206 -8.62 1.12 4.88
C THR A 206 -9.18 -0.04 4.05
N GLN A 207 -9.75 0.24 2.88
CA GLN A 207 -10.26 -0.77 1.95
C GLN A 207 -9.14 -1.60 1.31
N SER A 208 -7.97 -1.00 1.05
CA SER A 208 -6.83 -1.70 0.44
C SER A 208 -5.88 -2.36 1.45
N CYS A 209 -5.89 -1.93 2.72
CA CYS A 209 -4.96 -2.38 3.75
C CYS A 209 -5.15 -3.87 4.08
N PRO A 210 -4.08 -4.70 4.03
CA PRO A 210 -4.11 -6.08 4.49
C PRO A 210 -4.22 -6.13 6.02
N ALA A 211 -4.60 -7.29 6.56
CA ALA A 211 -4.58 -7.52 8.00
C ALA A 211 -3.15 -7.66 8.52
N ASP A 212 -2.95 -7.36 9.81
CA ASP A 212 -1.64 -7.40 10.45
C ASP A 212 -1.00 -8.80 10.32
N GLN A 213 -1.80 -9.86 10.46
CA GLN A 213 -1.37 -11.26 10.32
C GLN A 213 -0.84 -11.53 8.90
N ASP A 214 -1.46 -10.95 7.88
CA ASP A 214 -1.06 -11.14 6.49
C ASP A 214 0.26 -10.39 6.17
N ILE A 215 0.47 -9.22 6.78
CA ILE A 215 1.75 -8.49 6.74
C ILE A 215 2.84 -9.31 7.44
N ILE A 216 2.59 -9.82 8.65
CA ILE A 216 3.55 -10.61 9.42
C ILE A 216 3.91 -11.89 8.63
N ASN A 217 2.92 -12.62 8.12
CA ASN A 217 3.16 -13.84 7.36
C ASN A 217 3.96 -13.56 6.08
N HIS A 218 3.68 -12.46 5.40
CA HIS A 218 4.42 -12.05 4.21
C HIS A 218 5.94 -11.98 4.48
N TYR A 219 6.35 -11.40 5.62
CA TYR A 219 7.77 -11.37 6.00
C TYR A 219 8.29 -12.70 6.55
N LYS A 220 7.48 -13.48 7.29
CA LYS A 220 7.85 -14.84 7.72
C LYS A 220 8.25 -15.69 6.52
N LEU A 221 7.45 -15.69 5.45
CA LEU A 221 7.73 -16.44 4.23
C LEU A 221 9.01 -15.98 3.51
N GLN A 222 9.28 -14.68 3.47
CA GLN A 222 10.55 -14.16 2.91
C GLN A 222 11.77 -14.63 3.71
N GLN A 223 11.62 -14.86 5.02
CA GLN A 223 12.66 -15.41 5.90
C GLN A 223 12.65 -16.95 5.96
N MET A 224 11.84 -17.61 5.12
CA MET A 224 11.64 -19.08 5.12
C MET A 224 11.12 -19.63 6.46
N VAL A 225 10.44 -18.80 7.25
CA VAL A 225 9.79 -19.17 8.51
C VAL A 225 8.35 -19.56 8.22
N LYS A 226 7.93 -20.73 8.71
CA LYS A 226 6.54 -21.17 8.62
C LYS A 226 5.71 -20.59 9.77
N MET A 227 4.47 -20.23 9.49
CA MET A 227 3.50 -19.95 10.55
C MET A 227 3.19 -21.21 11.37
N LYS A 228 2.87 -21.00 12.64
CA LYS A 228 2.35 -22.07 13.49
C LYS A 228 0.85 -22.20 13.24
N LYS A 229 0.31 -23.42 13.35
CA LYS A 229 -1.12 -23.70 13.09
C LYS A 229 -2.11 -22.79 13.86
N HIS A 230 -1.78 -22.37 15.07
CA HIS A 230 -2.67 -21.46 15.82
C HIS A 230 -2.71 -20.06 15.22
N GLU A 231 -1.61 -19.58 14.65
CA GLU A 231 -1.52 -18.26 14.01
C GLU A 231 -2.36 -18.21 12.72
N GLU A 232 -2.56 -19.36 12.04
CA GLU A 232 -3.44 -19.46 10.86
C GLU A 232 -4.93 -19.30 11.21
N LEU A 233 -5.30 -19.54 12.47
CA LEU A 233 -6.67 -19.44 12.99
C LEU A 233 -6.94 -18.08 13.64
N GLU A 234 -5.95 -17.18 13.69
CA GLU A 234 -6.12 -15.85 14.26
C GLU A 234 -7.14 -15.03 13.46
N THR A 235 -8.02 -14.33 14.18
CA THR A 235 -8.95 -13.40 13.56
C THR A 235 -8.16 -12.21 13.00
N PRO A 236 -8.41 -11.79 11.75
CA PRO A 236 -7.73 -10.64 11.15
C PRO A 236 -7.90 -9.37 11.98
N THR A 237 -6.80 -8.69 12.30
CA THR A 237 -6.79 -7.40 12.99
C THR A 237 -6.06 -6.34 12.17
N PHE A 238 -6.29 -5.07 12.50
CA PHE A 238 -5.69 -3.93 11.79
C PHE A 238 -5.12 -2.93 12.79
N THR A 239 -3.81 -2.72 12.75
CA THR A 239 -3.14 -1.70 13.56
C THR A 239 -3.44 -0.31 13.01
N THR A 240 -4.38 0.39 13.64
CA THR A 240 -4.80 1.76 13.28
C THR A 240 -4.70 2.76 14.44
N SER A 241 -4.29 2.29 15.63
CA SER A 241 -4.14 3.15 16.80
C SER A 241 -3.01 4.15 16.60
N THR A 242 -3.17 5.37 17.12
CA THR A 242 -2.13 6.40 17.15
C THR A 242 -1.85 6.77 18.60
N PRO A 243 -0.58 7.03 18.98
CA PRO A 243 -0.18 7.24 20.37
C PRO A 243 -0.47 8.66 20.92
N VAL A 244 -1.06 9.57 20.13
CA VAL A 244 -1.17 10.99 20.47
C VAL A 244 -2.62 11.48 20.35
N ASP A 245 -3.01 12.47 21.17
CA ASP A 245 -4.16 13.36 20.90
C ASP A 245 -3.82 14.24 19.69
N ILE A 246 -4.04 13.73 18.48
CA ILE A 246 -3.71 14.39 17.19
C ILE A 246 -4.68 15.56 16.88
N THR A 247 -5.59 15.87 17.80
CA THR A 247 -6.63 16.90 17.68
C THR A 247 -6.20 18.30 18.17
N LYS A 248 -4.92 18.49 18.55
CA LYS A 248 -4.39 19.79 18.97
C LYS A 248 -3.66 20.53 17.85
#